data_AF-A0A2W4MFG8-F1
#
_entry.id   AF-A0A2W4MFG8-F1
#
_cell.length_a   1.000
_cell.length_b   1.000
_cell.length_c   1.000
_cell.angle_alpha   90.00
_cell.angle_beta   90.00
_cell.angle_gamma   90.00
#
_symmetry.space_group_name_H-M   'P 1'
#
loop_
_entity.id
_entity.type
_entity.pdbx_description
1 polymer ?
#
loop_
_entity_poly.entity_id
_entity_poly.type
_entity_poly.pdbx_seq_one_letter_code
_entity_poly.pdbx_strand_id
1 'polypeptide(L)'
;MLAVGAILTVIRVEKGPTTLDRIVALDIVSNVLIIAVALDAAVNLRTETVPILAALALVGFISSVTVARYVSVEPEDARRIKTPEEVAAEEEAIRREEEAAVLAEAEAKARRDEELAP
;
A
#
# COMPACT_ATOMS: atom_id res chain seq x y z
N MET A 1 29.75 -12.43 1.77
CA MET A 1 28.51 -11.92 2.41
C MET A 1 27.25 -12.33 1.64
N LEU A 2 27.26 -12.41 0.30
CA LEU A 2 26.08 -12.83 -0.48
C LEU A 2 25.45 -14.16 -0.05
N ALA A 3 26.25 -15.19 0.23
CA ALA A 3 25.73 -16.48 0.68
C ALA A 3 24.94 -16.39 2.00
N VAL A 4 25.44 -15.59 2.96
CA VAL A 4 24.74 -15.33 4.23
C VAL A 4 23.43 -14.59 3.97
N GLY A 5 23.47 -13.57 3.12
CA GLY A 5 22.27 -12.86 2.65
C GLY A 5 21.26 -13.84 2.08
N ALA A 6 21.64 -14.64 1.08
CA ALA A 6 20.79 -15.65 0.43
C ALA A 6 20.11 -16.57 1.45
N ILE A 7 20.88 -17.11 2.40
CA ILE A 7 20.35 -18.01 3.43
C ILE A 7 19.33 -17.28 4.31
N LEU A 8 19.65 -16.09 4.79
CA LEU A 8 18.73 -15.30 5.62
C LEU A 8 17.44 -14.97 4.87
N THR A 9 17.53 -14.63 3.58
CA THR A 9 16.35 -14.34 2.77
C THR A 9 15.48 -15.57 2.59
N VAL A 10 16.07 -16.75 2.32
CA VAL A 10 15.32 -18.01 2.22
C VAL A 10 14.62 -18.34 3.54
N ILE A 11 15.29 -18.14 4.68
CA ILE A 11 14.66 -18.30 6.00
C ILE A 11 13.47 -17.35 6.16
N ARG A 12 13.58 -16.11 5.68
CA ARG A 12 12.51 -15.10 5.72
C ARG A 12 11.31 -15.48 4.83
N VAL A 13 11.55 -16.07 3.65
CA VAL A 13 10.46 -16.58 2.77
C VAL A 13 9.62 -17.64 3.49
N GLU A 14 10.28 -18.57 4.21
CA GLU A 14 9.61 -19.67 4.91
C GLU A 14 8.96 -19.26 6.24
N LYS A 15 9.67 -18.45 7.03
CA LYS A 15 9.30 -18.11 8.42
C LYS A 15 8.78 -16.68 8.59
N GLY A 16 8.59 -15.94 7.50
CA GLY A 16 8.08 -14.58 7.52
C GLY A 16 6.71 -14.50 8.20
N PRO A 17 6.50 -13.56 9.15
CA PRO A 17 5.27 -13.47 9.93
C PRO A 17 4.06 -12.98 9.12
N THR A 18 4.31 -12.20 8.06
CA THR A 18 3.25 -11.64 7.21
C THR A 18 3.44 -12.07 5.76
N THR A 19 2.36 -12.11 4.98
CA THR A 19 2.43 -12.38 3.54
C THR A 19 3.31 -11.36 2.82
N LEU A 20 3.20 -10.08 3.20
CA LEU A 20 4.05 -9.00 2.70
C LEU A 20 5.54 -9.33 2.89
N ASP A 21 5.91 -9.77 4.09
CA ASP A 21 7.31 -10.06 4.42
C ASP A 21 7.87 -11.20 3.56
N ARG A 22 7.07 -12.22 3.30
CA ARG A 22 7.44 -13.33 2.42
C ARG A 22 7.63 -12.86 0.97
N ILE A 23 6.76 -11.98 0.48
CA ILE A 23 6.86 -11.45 -0.88
C ILE A 23 8.08 -10.54 -1.01
N VAL A 24 8.33 -9.66 -0.04
CA VAL A 24 9.55 -8.82 -0.03
C VAL A 24 10.81 -9.68 0.07
N ALA A 25 10.79 -10.75 0.86
CA ALA A 25 11.90 -11.70 0.91
C ALA A 25 12.14 -12.36 -0.46
N LEU A 26 11.08 -12.74 -1.19
CA LEU A 26 11.20 -13.28 -2.54
C LEU A 26 11.83 -12.27 -3.52
N ASP A 27 11.51 -10.99 -3.39
CA ASP A 27 12.14 -9.92 -4.18
C ASP A 27 13.64 -9.82 -3.91
N ILE A 28 14.03 -9.87 -2.63
CA ILE A 28 15.44 -9.84 -2.22
C ILE A 28 16.21 -11.05 -2.77
N VAL A 29 15.58 -12.23 -2.93
CA VAL A 29 16.22 -13.39 -3.59
C VAL A 29 16.63 -13.05 -5.03
N SER A 30 15.77 -12.37 -5.79
CA SER A 30 16.10 -11.92 -7.15
C SER A 30 17.29 -10.95 -7.15
N ASN A 31 17.33 -10.01 -6.20
CA ASN A 31 18.48 -9.09 -6.05
C ASN A 31 19.78 -9.82 -5.70
N VAL A 32 19.75 -10.84 -4.85
CA VAL A 32 20.93 -11.65 -4.54
C VAL A 32 21.44 -12.37 -5.80
N LEU A 33 20.56 -12.89 -6.65
CA LEU A 33 20.93 -13.50 -7.92
C LEU A 33 21.55 -12.48 -8.89
N ILE A 34 20.95 -11.29 -9.01
CA ILE A 34 21.52 -10.20 -9.83
C ILE A 34 22.95 -9.89 -9.38
N ILE A 35 23.17 -9.68 -8.08
CA ILE A 35 24.49 -9.32 -7.56
C ILE A 35 25.48 -10.49 -7.72
N ALA A 36 25.04 -11.73 -7.52
CA ALA A 36 25.90 -12.91 -7.72
C ALA A 36 26.37 -13.03 -9.18
N VAL A 37 25.46 -12.90 -10.15
CA VAL A 37 25.79 -12.95 -11.58
C VAL A 37 26.64 -11.73 -11.98
N ALA A 38 26.35 -10.55 -11.42
CA ALA A 38 27.09 -9.33 -11.72
C ALA A 38 28.53 -9.41 -11.21
N LEU A 39 28.71 -9.97 -10.02
CA LEU A 39 30.03 -10.22 -9.45
C LEU A 39 30.81 -11.24 -10.28
N ASP A 40 30.17 -12.33 -10.69
CA ASP A 40 30.79 -13.32 -11.57
C ASP A 40 31.22 -12.70 -12.92
N ALA A 41 30.34 -11.92 -13.54
CA ALA A 41 30.62 -11.20 -14.78
C ALA A 41 31.81 -10.23 -14.62
N ALA A 42 31.84 -9.48 -13.52
CA ALA A 42 32.89 -8.49 -13.24
C ALA A 42 34.25 -9.14 -12.95
N VAL A 43 34.26 -10.25 -12.21
CA VAL A 43 35.50 -10.97 -11.89
C VAL A 43 36.07 -11.69 -13.11
N ASN A 44 35.20 -12.32 -13.92
CA ASN A 44 35.62 -13.09 -15.09
C ASN A 44 35.73 -12.26 -16.38
N LEU A 45 35.37 -10.98 -16.34
CA LEU A 45 35.31 -10.07 -17.49
C LEU A 45 34.48 -10.61 -18.67
N ARG A 46 33.40 -11.33 -18.35
CA ARG A 46 32.50 -11.94 -19.34
C ARG A 46 31.32 -11.02 -19.64
N THR A 47 31.13 -10.70 -20.90
CA THR A 47 29.96 -9.93 -21.38
C THR A 47 28.78 -10.82 -21.77
N GLU A 48 29.01 -12.13 -21.92
CA GLU A 48 28.00 -13.13 -22.27
C GLU A 48 26.87 -13.23 -21.23
N THR A 49 27.13 -12.84 -19.98
CA THR A 49 26.16 -12.84 -18.87
C THR A 49 25.34 -11.56 -18.77
N VAL A 50 25.65 -10.52 -19.58
CA VAL A 50 24.93 -9.24 -19.58
C VAL A 50 23.44 -9.40 -19.92
N PRO A 51 23.02 -10.23 -20.90
CA PRO A 51 21.60 -10.47 -21.14
C PRO A 51 20.87 -11.12 -19.95
N ILE A 52 21.55 -12.01 -19.20
CA ILE A 52 20.99 -12.64 -18.00
C ILE A 52 20.78 -11.59 -16.92
N LEU A 53 21.75 -10.69 -16.73
CA LEU A 53 21.63 -9.56 -15.80
C LEU A 53 20.47 -8.65 -16.17
N ALA A 54 20.30 -8.32 -17.45
CA ALA A 54 19.18 -7.51 -17.92
C ALA A 54 17.83 -8.17 -17.63
N ALA A 55 17.71 -9.49 -17.90
CA ALA A 55 16.49 -10.23 -17.60
C ALA A 55 16.18 -10.26 -16.10
N LEU A 56 17.18 -10.54 -15.25
CA LEU A 56 17.01 -10.56 -13.80
C LEU A 56 16.64 -9.17 -13.24
N ALA A 57 17.24 -8.10 -13.76
CA ALA A 57 16.91 -6.73 -13.37
C ALA A 57 15.45 -6.37 -13.69
N LEU A 58 14.95 -6.80 -14.84
CA LEU A 58 13.52 -6.64 -15.18
C LEU A 58 12.63 -7.42 -14.22
N VAL A 59 12.99 -8.66 -13.88
CA VAL A 59 12.23 -9.48 -12.91
C VAL A 59 12.17 -8.82 -11.53
N GLY A 60 13.31 -8.35 -11.00
CA GLY A 60 13.36 -7.64 -9.72
C GLY A 60 12.55 -6.34 -9.74
N PHE A 61 12.63 -5.56 -10.81
CA PHE A 61 11.83 -4.36 -10.96
C PHE A 61 10.32 -4.66 -11.00
N ILE A 62 9.90 -5.64 -11.81
CA ILE A 62 8.48 -6.04 -11.90
C ILE A 62 7.97 -6.56 -10.56
N SER A 63 8.79 -7.32 -9.84
CA SER A 63 8.46 -7.80 -8.49
C SER A 63 8.18 -6.64 -7.54
N SER A 64 9.08 -5.66 -7.43
CA SER A 64 8.88 -4.45 -6.62
C SER A 64 7.62 -3.65 -7.01
N VAL A 65 7.39 -3.43 -8.31
CA VAL A 65 6.20 -2.72 -8.80
C VAL A 65 4.91 -3.47 -8.49
N THR A 66 4.91 -4.80 -8.63
CA THR A 66 3.77 -5.65 -8.28
C THR A 66 3.46 -5.51 -6.80
N VAL A 67 4.47 -5.60 -5.93
CA VAL A 67 4.28 -5.40 -4.48
C VAL A 67 3.69 -4.02 -4.20
N ALA A 68 4.28 -2.96 -4.75
CA ALA A 68 3.80 -1.59 -4.52
C ALA A 68 2.34 -1.38 -4.97
N ARG A 69 1.90 -2.06 -6.04
CA ARG A 69 0.54 -1.96 -6.56
C ARG A 69 -0.48 -2.76 -5.75
N TYR A 70 -0.09 -3.92 -5.24
CA TYR A 70 -1.01 -4.87 -4.59
C TYR A 70 -0.94 -4.85 -3.05
N VAL A 71 0.00 -4.10 -2.47
CA VAL A 71 0.02 -3.85 -1.03
C VAL A 71 -1.03 -2.80 -0.70
N SER A 72 -2.22 -3.30 -0.35
CA SER A 72 -3.28 -2.50 0.25
C SER A 72 -3.19 -2.65 1.77
N VAL A 73 -2.88 -1.55 2.46
CA VAL A 73 -3.03 -1.48 3.92
C VAL A 73 -4.50 -1.17 4.16
N GLU A 74 -5.31 -2.20 4.43
CA GLU A 74 -6.63 -1.97 5.00
C GLU A 74 -6.43 -1.29 6.36
N PRO A 75 -7.06 -0.13 6.61
CA PRO A 75 -7.10 0.43 7.96
C PRO A 75 -7.71 -0.63 8.89
N GLU A 76 -7.10 -0.90 10.04
CA GLU A 76 -7.61 -1.88 11.03
C GLU A 76 -9.09 -1.57 11.42
N ASP A 77 -9.42 -0.28 11.40
CA ASP A 77 -10.75 0.30 11.60
C ASP A 77 -11.76 -0.02 10.49
N ALA A 78 -11.32 -0.32 9.26
CA ALA A 78 -12.21 -0.69 8.15
C ALA A 78 -12.79 -2.11 8.29
N ARG A 79 -12.16 -2.97 9.11
CA ARG A 79 -12.65 -4.34 9.41
C ARG A 79 -13.46 -4.43 10.70
N ARG A 80 -13.53 -3.34 11.48
CA ARG A 80 -14.34 -3.28 12.69
C ARG A 80 -15.79 -3.06 12.30
N ILE A 81 -16.64 -4.07 12.53
CA ILE A 81 -18.09 -3.89 12.45
C ILE A 81 -18.48 -2.90 13.54
N LYS A 82 -19.00 -1.73 13.14
CA LYS A 82 -19.52 -0.73 14.08
C LYS A 82 -20.58 -1.40 14.96
N THR A 83 -20.48 -1.19 16.27
CA THR A 83 -21.53 -1.66 17.18
C THR A 83 -22.83 -0.88 16.91
N PRO A 84 -24.02 -1.46 17.19
CA PRO A 84 -25.30 -0.78 16.99
C PRO A 84 -25.38 0.60 17.67
N GLU A 85 -24.69 0.76 18.81
CA GLU A 85 -24.61 2.04 19.54
C GLU A 85 -23.77 3.09 18.80
N GLU A 86 -22.64 2.70 18.21
CA GLU A 86 -21.80 3.61 17.41
C GLU A 86 -22.54 4.08 16.15
N VAL A 87 -23.33 3.21 15.52
CA VAL A 87 -24.15 3.57 14.34
C VAL A 87 -25.24 4.57 14.71
N ALA A 88 -25.96 4.33 15.81
CA ALA A 88 -27.01 5.23 16.27
C ALA A 88 -26.47 6.63 16.63
N ALA A 89 -25.31 6.69 17.29
CA ALA A 89 -24.68 7.96 17.65
C ALA A 89 -24.24 8.76 16.40
N GLU A 90 -23.77 8.08 15.36
CA GLU A 90 -23.36 8.70 14.10
C GLU A 90 -24.57 9.16 13.27
N GLU A 91 -25.65 8.37 13.23
CA GLU A 91 -26.92 8.77 12.61
C GLU A 91 -27.55 9.99 13.30
N GLU A 92 -27.47 10.09 14.62
CA GLU A 92 -27.93 11.27 15.35
C GLU A 92 -27.06 12.50 15.09
N ALA A 93 -25.75 12.31 14.90
CA ALA A 93 -24.85 13.40 14.55
C ALA A 93 -25.14 13.91 13.13
N ILE A 94 -25.31 13.01 12.16
CA ILE A 94 -25.68 13.35 10.78
C ILE A 94 -27.03 14.06 10.75
N ARG A 95 -28.03 13.53 11.46
CA ARG A 95 -29.38 14.13 11.52
C ARG A 95 -29.34 15.53 12.13
N ARG A 96 -28.54 15.75 13.17
CA ARG A 96 -28.36 17.08 13.77
C ARG A 96 -27.66 18.05 12.83
N GLU A 97 -26.68 17.59 12.06
CA GLU A 97 -26.02 18.40 11.04
C GLU A 97 -26.97 18.75 9.89
N GLU A 98 -27.78 17.79 9.42
CA GLU A 98 -28.81 18.01 8.40
C GLU A 98 -29.88 18.99 8.89
N GLU A 99 -30.38 18.83 10.11
CA GLU A 99 -31.35 19.75 10.71
C GLU A 99 -30.77 21.16 10.85
N ALA A 100 -29.53 21.28 11.31
CA ALA A 100 -28.84 22.57 11.39
C ALA A 100 -28.61 23.22 10.02
N ALA A 101 -28.30 22.43 8.99
CA ALA A 101 -28.15 22.92 7.62
C ALA A 101 -29.48 23.41 7.04
N VAL A 102 -30.57 22.69 7.28
CA VAL A 102 -31.93 23.07 6.85
C VAL A 102 -32.40 24.34 7.54
N LEU A 103 -32.14 24.48 8.85
CA LEU A 103 -32.42 25.70 9.60
C LEU A 103 -31.62 26.89 9.08
N ALA A 104 -30.32 26.70 8.83
CA ALA A 104 -29.46 27.74 8.27
C ALA A 104 -29.93 28.17 6.87
N GLU A 105 -30.37 27.23 6.04
CA GLU A 105 -30.93 27.52 4.71
C GLU A 105 -32.28 28.26 4.79
N ALA A 106 -33.16 27.86 5.71
CA ALA A 106 -34.44 28.51 5.94
C ALA A 106 -34.27 29.95 6.45
N GLU A 107 -33.34 30.17 7.39
CA GLU A 107 -33.02 31.53 7.85
C GLU A 107 -32.37 32.38 6.75
N ALA A 108 -31.51 31.80 5.93
CA ALA A 108 -30.91 32.50 4.79
C ALA A 108 -31.98 32.89 3.76
N LYS A 109 -32.96 32.00 3.51
CA LYS A 109 -34.09 32.29 2.62
C LYS A 109 -35.00 33.38 3.19
N ALA A 110 -35.32 33.33 4.49
CA ALA A 110 -36.11 34.37 5.15
C ALA A 110 -35.43 35.73 5.10
N ARG A 111 -34.11 35.78 5.34
CA ARG A 111 -33.31 37.01 5.20
C ARG A 111 -33.33 37.54 3.75
N ARG A 112 -33.22 36.66 2.75
CA ARG A 112 -33.31 37.04 1.34
C ARG A 112 -34.70 37.54 0.95
N ASP A 113 -35.76 36.92 1.48
CA ASP A 113 -37.15 37.31 1.22
C ASP A 113 -37.48 38.66 1.89
N GLU A 114 -36.91 38.94 3.06
CA GLU A 114 -37.03 40.24 3.77
C GLU A 114 -36.23 41.36 3.06
N GLU A 115 -35.07 41.04 2.48
CA GLU A 115 -34.24 41.98 1.71
C GLU A 115 -34.82 42.28 0.30
N LEU A 116 -35.71 41.43 -0.22
CA LEU A 116 -36.41 41.62 -1.51
C LEU A 116 -37.77 42.32 -1.41
N ALA A 117 -38.27 42.60 -0.19
CA ALA A 117 -39.54 43.27 0.02
C ALA A 117 -39.39 44.80 -0.23
N PRO A 118 -40.07 45.38 -1.24
CA PRO A 118 -40.01 46.82 -1.55
C PRO A 118 -40.82 47.70 -0.60
#